data_AF-A0A7X8WEN2-F1
#
_entry.id   AF-A0A7X8WEN2-F1
#
_cell.length_a   1.000
_cell.length_b   1.000
_cell.length_c   1.000
_cell.angle_alpha   90.00
_cell.angle_beta   90.00
_cell.angle_gamma   90.00
#
_symmetry.space_group_name_H-M   'P 1'
#
loop_
_entity.id
_entity.type
_entity.pdbx_description
1 polymer ?
#
loop_
_entity_poly.entity_id
_entity_poly.type
_entity_poly.pdbx_seq_one_letter_code
_entity_poly.pdbx_strand_id
1 'polypeptide(L)'
;MEGDKRHLKSAHLAAEFIIQWIWQQSSYLPKESPLGRKGFSTLGMTSVSVAHHHLDCYGMAIAYEFLRFAEAANLPFYARQASLMIAACKQLVHGKENDLGRDESFFGWQPEQINHTDWEYFNRPELMNGHYEIDIAWVTILTLSSFDRIRGEFPEALQE
;
A
#
# COMPACT_ATOMS: atom_id res chain seq x y z
N MET A 1 -26.24 -1.00 1.59
CA MET A 1 -26.31 -1.05 0.11
C MET A 1 -27.64 -1.64 -0.36
N GLU A 2 -28.78 -1.16 0.18
CA GLU A 2 -30.09 -1.46 -0.44
C GLU A 2 -30.31 -0.43 -1.56
N GLY A 3 -29.61 -0.63 -2.67
CA GLY A 3 -29.61 0.33 -3.76
C GLY A 3 -28.88 -0.24 -4.95
N ASP A 4 -29.66 -0.68 -5.93
CA ASP A 4 -29.23 -1.01 -7.29
C ASP A 4 -28.09 -2.04 -7.46
N LYS A 5 -28.47 -3.23 -7.94
CA LYS A 5 -27.54 -4.33 -8.29
C LYS A 5 -26.41 -3.91 -9.25
N ARG A 6 -26.57 -2.81 -10.00
CA ARG A 6 -25.52 -2.25 -10.85
C ARG A 6 -24.30 -1.79 -10.05
N HIS A 7 -24.48 -1.24 -8.85
CA HIS A 7 -23.35 -0.78 -8.02
C HIS A 7 -22.46 -1.94 -7.57
N LEU A 8 -23.06 -3.05 -7.12
CA LEU A 8 -22.28 -4.23 -6.71
C LEU A 8 -21.54 -4.85 -7.90
N LYS A 9 -22.17 -4.86 -9.09
CA LYS A 9 -21.53 -5.32 -10.32
C LYS A 9 -20.33 -4.43 -10.70
N SER A 10 -20.48 -3.11 -10.61
CA SER A 10 -19.38 -2.17 -10.87
C SER A 10 -18.26 -2.31 -9.85
N ALA A 11 -18.59 -2.46 -8.56
CA ALA A 11 -17.60 -2.69 -7.50
C ALA A 11 -16.80 -3.98 -7.75
N HIS A 12 -17.48 -5.06 -8.15
CA HIS A 12 -16.82 -6.32 -8.50
C HIS A 12 -15.84 -6.15 -9.67
N LEU A 13 -16.26 -5.49 -10.76
CA LEU A 13 -15.37 -5.24 -11.91
C LEU A 13 -14.17 -4.37 -11.54
N ALA A 14 -14.38 -3.35 -10.70
CA ALA A 14 -13.28 -2.52 -10.20
C ALA A 14 -12.32 -3.32 -9.33
N ALA A 15 -12.83 -4.18 -8.44
CA ALA A 15 -12.01 -5.00 -7.56
C ALA A 15 -11.18 -6.03 -8.33
N GLU A 16 -11.77 -6.68 -9.34
CA GLU A 16 -11.05 -7.59 -10.25
C GLU A 16 -9.91 -6.89 -11.00
N PHE A 17 -10.15 -5.65 -11.45
CA PHE A 17 -9.12 -4.84 -12.08
C PHE A 17 -7.99 -4.50 -11.10
N ILE A 18 -8.34 -4.00 -9.91
CA ILE A 18 -7.37 -3.58 -8.88
C ILE A 18 -6.47 -4.74 -8.46
N ILE A 19 -6.99 -5.96 -8.32
CA ILE A 19 -6.18 -7.14 -7.95
C ILE A 19 -4.99 -7.36 -8.88
N GLN A 20 -5.13 -7.02 -10.17
CA GLN A 20 -4.04 -7.18 -11.15
C GLN A 20 -2.84 -6.26 -10.86
N TRP A 21 -3.02 -5.26 -10.00
CA TRP A 21 -1.98 -4.30 -9.60
C TRP A 21 -1.34 -4.62 -8.27
N ILE A 22 -1.89 -5.59 -7.52
CA ILE A 22 -1.41 -5.97 -6.20
C ILE A 22 -0.30 -7.01 -6.35
N TRP A 23 0.85 -6.74 -5.74
CA TRP A 23 1.95 -7.68 -5.67
C TRP A 23 1.60 -8.87 -4.78
N GLN A 24 1.38 -10.03 -5.39
CA GLN A 24 1.04 -11.28 -4.68
C GLN A 24 2.28 -12.03 -4.14
N GLN A 25 3.47 -11.50 -4.40
CA GLN A 25 4.75 -12.01 -3.90
C GLN A 25 5.73 -10.85 -3.73
N SER A 26 6.67 -11.00 -2.81
CA SER A 26 7.73 -10.00 -2.61
C SER A 26 8.74 -10.06 -3.76
N SER A 27 9.13 -8.90 -4.29
CA SER A 27 10.25 -8.79 -5.22
C SER A 27 11.58 -8.94 -4.48
N TYR A 28 12.64 -9.21 -5.24
CA TYR A 28 13.99 -9.12 -4.69
C TYR A 28 14.32 -7.68 -4.32
N LEU A 29 14.96 -7.49 -3.17
CA LEU A 29 15.54 -6.22 -2.73
C LEU A 29 16.98 -6.47 -2.28
N PRO A 30 17.98 -5.71 -2.77
CA PRO A 30 19.36 -5.85 -2.33
C PRO A 30 19.49 -5.63 -0.83
N LYS A 31 20.21 -6.49 -0.11
CA LYS A 31 20.27 -6.47 1.37
C LYS A 31 20.89 -5.19 1.93
N GLU A 32 21.73 -4.56 1.14
CA GLU A 32 22.45 -3.33 1.45
C GLU A 32 21.64 -2.06 1.17
N SER A 33 20.56 -2.15 0.37
CA SER A 33 19.63 -1.04 0.09
C SER A 33 18.87 -0.62 1.36
N PRO A 34 18.37 0.62 1.45
CA PRO A 34 17.54 1.07 2.57
C PRO A 34 16.37 0.11 2.87
N LEU A 35 15.59 -0.29 1.86
CA LEU A 35 14.48 -1.23 2.04
C LEU A 35 14.95 -2.62 2.45
N GLY A 36 16.04 -3.12 1.85
CA GLY A 36 16.59 -4.44 2.15
C GLY A 36 17.09 -4.54 3.59
N ARG A 37 17.73 -3.50 4.12
CA ARG A 37 18.18 -3.44 5.53
C ARG A 37 17.01 -3.46 6.52
N LYS A 38 15.86 -2.92 6.12
CA LYS A 38 14.62 -2.93 6.92
C LYS A 38 13.83 -4.24 6.76
N GLY A 39 14.26 -5.14 5.88
CA GLY A 39 13.52 -6.37 5.58
C GLY A 39 12.16 -6.10 4.94
N PHE A 40 12.04 -5.01 4.18
CA PHE A 40 10.79 -4.60 3.56
C PHE A 40 10.26 -5.70 2.63
N SER A 41 8.95 -5.94 2.69
CA SER A 41 8.24 -6.86 1.81
C SER A 41 7.35 -6.09 0.84
N THR A 42 7.50 -6.33 -0.46
CA THR A 42 6.61 -5.73 -1.47
C THR A 42 5.27 -6.46 -1.59
N LEU A 43 5.07 -7.58 -0.87
CA LEU A 43 3.79 -8.29 -0.85
C LEU A 43 2.66 -7.37 -0.37
N GLY A 44 1.57 -7.30 -1.13
CA GLY A 44 0.40 -6.46 -0.84
C GLY A 44 0.54 -5.00 -1.27
N MET A 45 1.72 -4.56 -1.72
CA MET A 45 1.90 -3.24 -2.34
C MET A 45 1.23 -3.19 -3.72
N THR A 46 0.94 -1.98 -4.20
CA THR A 46 0.39 -1.75 -5.54
C THR A 46 1.41 -1.10 -6.46
N SER A 47 1.36 -1.45 -7.75
CA SER A 47 2.04 -0.67 -8.79
C SER A 47 1.17 0.52 -9.20
N VAL A 48 1.74 1.73 -9.26
CA VAL A 48 0.97 2.93 -9.60
C VAL A 48 0.58 2.99 -11.08
N SER A 49 1.39 2.38 -11.97
CA SER A 49 1.18 2.42 -13.41
C SER A 49 2.03 1.37 -14.15
N VAL A 50 1.72 1.12 -15.42
CA VAL A 50 2.54 0.24 -16.27
C VAL A 50 3.86 0.91 -16.68
N ALA A 51 3.87 2.24 -16.82
CA ALA A 51 5.04 2.99 -17.26
C ALA A 51 6.03 3.31 -16.12
N HIS A 52 5.52 3.41 -14.91
CA HIS A 52 6.28 3.72 -13.70
C HIS A 52 6.15 2.57 -12.74
N HIS A 53 7.23 1.77 -12.64
CA HIS A 53 7.29 0.53 -11.89
C HIS A 53 7.41 0.73 -10.36
N HIS A 54 7.20 1.94 -9.86
CA HIS A 54 7.28 2.15 -8.43
C HIS A 54 6.03 1.63 -7.72
N LEU A 55 6.21 1.32 -6.43
CA LEU A 55 5.13 0.91 -5.55
C LEU A 55 4.64 2.08 -4.70
N ASP A 56 3.38 2.02 -4.29
CA ASP A 56 2.69 3.09 -3.59
C ASP A 56 2.00 2.64 -2.30
N CYS A 57 1.60 3.61 -1.49
CA CYS A 57 0.93 3.41 -0.20
C CYS A 57 -0.61 3.56 -0.26
N TYR A 58 -1.20 3.66 -1.46
CA TYR A 58 -2.65 3.82 -1.65
C TYR A 58 -3.42 2.55 -1.26
N GLY A 59 -2.71 1.45 -1.07
CA GLY A 59 -3.27 0.19 -0.59
C GLY A 59 -4.10 0.30 0.69
N MET A 60 -3.82 1.26 1.59
CA MET A 60 -4.65 1.45 2.79
C MET A 60 -6.07 1.93 2.44
N ALA A 61 -6.20 2.84 1.46
CA ALA A 61 -7.49 3.33 1.00
C ALA A 61 -8.24 2.25 0.23
N ILE A 62 -7.53 1.47 -0.59
CA ILE A 62 -8.10 0.35 -1.33
C ILE A 62 -8.56 -0.75 -0.36
N ALA A 63 -7.78 -1.06 0.67
CA ALA A 63 -8.11 -2.07 1.68
C ALA A 63 -9.45 -1.78 2.35
N TYR A 64 -9.69 -0.51 2.71
CA TYR A 64 -10.98 -0.10 3.26
C TYR A 64 -12.15 -0.42 2.31
N GLU A 65 -12.02 -0.09 1.03
CA GLU A 65 -13.06 -0.38 0.04
C GLU A 65 -13.21 -1.89 -0.23
N PHE A 66 -12.11 -2.65 -0.17
CA PHE A 66 -12.13 -4.11 -0.27
C PHE A 66 -12.83 -4.78 0.91
N LEU A 67 -12.68 -4.27 2.13
CA LEU A 67 -13.41 -4.77 3.30
C LEU A 67 -14.92 -4.54 3.15
N ARG A 68 -15.32 -3.32 2.78
CA ARG A 68 -16.73 -2.99 2.49
C ARG A 68 -17.31 -3.86 1.38
N PHE A 69 -16.54 -4.08 0.32
CA PHE A 69 -16.96 -4.91 -0.80
C PHE A 69 -17.05 -6.40 -0.40
N ALA A 70 -16.09 -6.91 0.36
CA ALA A 70 -16.08 -8.29 0.83
C ALA A 70 -17.31 -8.60 1.69
N GLU A 71 -17.68 -7.70 2.59
CA GLU A 71 -18.89 -7.81 3.41
C GLU A 71 -20.15 -7.76 2.54
N ALA A 72 -20.28 -6.75 1.68
CA ALA A 72 -21.48 -6.56 0.87
C ALA A 72 -21.71 -7.63 -0.20
N ALA A 73 -20.64 -8.19 -0.76
CA ALA A 73 -20.70 -9.25 -1.76
C ALA A 73 -20.63 -10.66 -1.17
N ASN A 74 -20.36 -10.79 0.14
CA ASN A 74 -20.02 -12.05 0.81
C ASN A 74 -18.87 -12.81 0.12
N LEU A 75 -17.78 -12.07 -0.20
CA LEU A 75 -16.61 -12.59 -0.91
C LEU A 75 -15.34 -12.42 -0.03
N PRO A 76 -15.00 -13.40 0.83
CA PRO A 76 -13.91 -13.28 1.80
C PRO A 76 -12.52 -13.19 1.15
N PHE A 77 -12.42 -13.43 -0.15
CA PHE A 77 -11.18 -13.24 -0.90
C PHE A 77 -10.69 -11.79 -0.87
N TYR A 78 -11.56 -10.80 -1.02
CA TYR A 78 -11.16 -9.39 -1.01
C TYR A 78 -10.77 -8.91 0.39
N ALA A 79 -11.37 -9.48 1.45
CA ALA A 79 -10.92 -9.22 2.82
C ALA A 79 -9.46 -9.70 3.03
N ARG A 80 -9.09 -10.86 2.48
CA ARG A 80 -7.70 -11.34 2.52
C ARG A 80 -6.74 -10.43 1.75
N GLN A 81 -7.18 -9.92 0.59
CA GLN A 81 -6.39 -8.92 -0.15
C GLN A 81 -6.22 -7.63 0.66
N ALA A 82 -7.28 -7.14 1.31
CA ALA A 82 -7.21 -5.99 2.19
C ALA A 82 -6.19 -6.19 3.33
N SER A 83 -6.15 -7.37 3.96
CA SER A 83 -5.16 -7.68 5.00
C SER A 83 -3.71 -7.58 4.49
N LEU A 84 -3.44 -8.08 3.27
CA LEU A 84 -2.11 -7.94 2.65
C LEU A 84 -1.75 -6.46 2.45
N MET A 85 -2.69 -5.67 1.94
CA MET A 85 -2.47 -4.24 1.68
C MET A 85 -2.29 -3.43 2.97
N ILE A 86 -3.04 -3.74 4.02
CA ILE A 86 -2.90 -3.12 5.35
C ILE A 86 -1.50 -3.42 5.91
N ALA A 87 -1.09 -4.69 5.89
CA ALA A 87 0.25 -5.09 6.32
C ALA A 87 1.34 -4.39 5.51
N ALA A 88 1.15 -4.31 4.19
CA ALA A 88 2.07 -3.62 3.29
C ALA A 88 2.23 -2.15 3.66
N CYS A 89 1.13 -1.41 3.83
CA CYS A 89 1.13 0.01 4.14
C CYS A 89 1.63 0.32 5.56
N LYS A 90 1.42 -0.57 6.54
CA LYS A 90 1.97 -0.42 7.91
C LYS A 90 3.51 -0.33 7.91
N GLN A 91 4.19 -0.94 6.93
CA GLN A 91 5.66 -0.83 6.79
C GLN A 91 6.13 0.60 6.45
N LEU A 92 5.22 1.48 6.00
CA LEU A 92 5.51 2.84 5.55
C LEU A 92 5.12 3.92 6.57
N VAL A 93 4.85 3.54 7.81
CA VAL A 93 4.56 4.50 8.88
C VAL A 93 5.86 4.87 9.59
N HIS A 94 6.21 6.16 9.56
CA HIS A 94 7.36 6.65 10.30
C HIS A 94 7.12 6.56 11.81
N GLY A 95 8.10 6.02 12.53
CA GLY A 95 8.07 5.89 13.99
C GLY A 95 9.48 5.79 14.56
N LYS A 96 9.58 5.69 15.90
CA LYS A 96 10.88 5.61 16.59
C LYS A 96 11.77 4.46 16.11
N GLU A 97 11.15 3.37 15.65
CA GLU A 97 11.83 2.16 15.18
C GLU A 97 11.96 2.10 13.65
N ASN A 98 11.25 2.98 12.94
CA ASN A 98 11.22 3.04 11.48
C ASN A 98 11.28 4.48 10.99
N ASP A 99 12.50 4.92 10.68
CA ASP A 99 12.83 6.24 10.19
C ASP A 99 12.56 6.42 8.67
N LEU A 100 12.22 5.32 7.98
CA LEU A 100 12.03 5.25 6.54
C LEU A 100 13.24 5.80 5.75
N GLY A 101 14.44 5.85 6.35
CA GLY A 101 15.63 6.43 5.72
C GLY A 101 15.77 7.96 5.81
N ARG A 102 15.02 8.62 6.70
CA ARG A 102 15.22 10.03 7.09
C ARG A 102 15.69 10.13 8.55
N ASP A 103 15.95 11.34 9.02
CA ASP A 103 16.24 11.58 10.44
C ASP A 103 14.97 12.00 11.22
N GLU A 104 15.10 12.19 12.53
CA GLU A 104 14.00 12.53 13.43
C GLU A 104 13.29 13.86 13.09
N SER A 105 13.92 14.75 12.30
CA SER A 105 13.30 16.01 11.89
C SER A 105 12.14 15.80 10.89
N PHE A 106 12.05 14.61 10.28
CA PHE A 106 10.99 14.22 9.35
C PHE A 106 9.90 13.38 10.03
N PHE A 107 9.69 13.51 11.34
CA PHE A 107 8.70 12.70 12.04
C PHE A 107 7.29 12.74 11.40
N GLY A 108 6.75 11.56 11.09
CA GLY A 108 5.42 11.40 10.49
C GLY A 108 5.39 11.47 8.96
N TRP A 109 6.54 11.64 8.31
CA TRP A 109 6.62 11.54 6.86
C TRP A 109 6.29 10.12 6.39
N GLN A 110 5.81 10.02 5.16
CA GLN A 110 5.51 8.75 4.51
C GLN A 110 5.85 8.88 3.02
N PRO A 111 6.59 7.92 2.45
CA PRO A 111 6.94 7.92 1.04
C PRO A 111 5.70 7.65 0.19
N GLU A 112 5.52 8.45 -0.86
CA GLU A 112 4.59 8.10 -1.94
C GLU A 112 5.15 6.97 -2.78
N GLN A 113 6.46 7.00 -3.03
CA GLN A 113 7.12 6.17 -4.04
C GLN A 113 8.12 5.20 -3.40
N ILE A 114 8.04 3.94 -3.82
CA ILE A 114 9.01 2.89 -3.48
C ILE A 114 9.65 2.37 -4.76
N ASN A 115 10.95 2.63 -4.93
CA ASN A 115 11.73 2.12 -6.04
C ASN A 115 12.20 0.71 -5.69
N HIS A 116 11.68 -0.29 -6.40
CA HIS A 116 11.96 -1.71 -6.10
C HIS A 116 12.60 -2.48 -7.26
N THR A 117 12.92 -1.80 -8.37
CA THR A 117 13.59 -2.35 -9.55
C THR A 117 14.77 -1.47 -9.98
N ASP A 118 15.50 -1.90 -11.01
CA ASP A 118 16.53 -1.13 -11.72
C ASP A 118 15.94 0.06 -12.52
N TRP A 119 14.67 0.39 -12.30
CA TRP A 119 14.00 1.50 -12.96
C TRP A 119 13.59 2.54 -11.93
N GLU A 120 14.02 3.78 -12.15
CA GLU A 120 13.70 4.95 -11.35
C GLU A 120 13.31 6.08 -12.28
N TYR A 121 12.25 6.83 -11.95
CA TYR A 121 11.59 7.78 -12.85
C TYR A 121 12.54 8.84 -13.42
N PHE A 122 13.46 9.33 -12.60
CA PHE A 122 14.42 10.37 -12.98
C PHE A 122 15.79 9.79 -13.40
N ASN A 123 15.88 8.46 -13.55
CA ASN A 123 17.07 7.72 -13.94
C ASN A 123 18.28 8.01 -13.04
N ARG A 124 18.06 8.01 -11.72
CA ARG A 124 19.09 8.18 -10.69
C ARG A 124 19.53 6.81 -10.16
N PRO A 125 20.71 6.28 -10.56
CA PRO A 125 21.13 4.92 -10.23
C PRO A 125 21.22 4.65 -8.72
N GLU A 126 21.57 5.67 -7.94
CA GLU A 126 21.70 5.61 -6.49
C GLU A 126 20.36 5.48 -5.75
N LEU A 127 19.22 5.60 -6.45
CA LEU A 127 17.87 5.49 -5.90
C LEU A 127 17.07 4.33 -6.49
N MET A 128 17.70 3.48 -7.31
CA MET A 128 17.11 2.24 -7.83
C MET A 128 17.17 1.12 -6.79
N ASN A 129 16.39 0.05 -6.97
CA ASN A 129 16.46 -1.20 -6.20
C ASN A 129 16.50 -1.05 -4.67
N GLY A 130 15.40 -0.60 -4.08
CA GLY A 130 15.19 -0.65 -2.65
C GLY A 130 15.31 0.69 -1.95
N HIS A 131 14.71 1.73 -2.52
CA HIS A 131 14.74 3.08 -1.96
C HIS A 131 13.32 3.65 -1.80
N TYR A 132 13.17 4.44 -0.74
CA TYR A 132 12.03 5.32 -0.56
C TYR A 132 12.26 6.61 -1.35
N GLU A 133 11.22 7.16 -1.95
CA GLU A 133 11.29 8.38 -2.75
C GLU A 133 9.95 9.12 -2.71
N ILE A 134 9.99 10.39 -3.12
CA ILE A 134 8.86 11.31 -3.23
C ILE A 134 8.16 11.55 -1.87
N ASP A 135 8.37 12.75 -1.34
CA ASP A 135 7.69 13.23 -0.15
C ASP A 135 6.52 14.13 -0.56
N ILE A 136 5.29 13.66 -0.33
CA ILE A 136 4.08 14.46 -0.53
C ILE A 136 3.16 14.38 0.68
N ALA A 137 2.85 15.55 1.27
CA ALA A 137 2.09 15.66 2.51
C ALA A 137 0.69 15.03 2.50
N TRP A 138 0.03 14.90 1.35
CA TRP A 138 -1.32 14.33 1.31
C TRP A 138 -1.34 12.81 1.50
N VAL A 139 -0.21 12.14 1.25
CA VAL A 139 -0.08 10.68 1.41
C VAL A 139 -0.35 10.26 2.85
N THR A 140 0.29 10.93 3.82
CA THR A 140 0.09 10.65 5.25
C THR A 140 -1.38 10.81 5.64
N ILE A 141 -2.05 11.85 5.14
CA ILE A 141 -3.47 12.10 5.42
C ILE A 141 -4.35 11.02 4.79
N LEU A 142 -4.07 10.60 3.55
CA LEU A 142 -4.81 9.53 2.90
C LEU A 142 -4.71 8.23 3.71
N THR A 143 -3.49 7.76 4.00
CA THR A 143 -3.27 6.52 4.75
C THR A 143 -3.89 6.60 6.15
N LEU A 144 -3.68 7.69 6.89
CA LEU A 144 -4.25 7.84 8.24
C LEU A 144 -5.78 7.88 8.22
N SER A 145 -6.39 8.60 7.28
CA SER A 145 -7.85 8.68 7.18
C SER A 145 -8.48 7.33 6.85
N SER A 146 -7.86 6.55 5.97
CA SER A 146 -8.32 5.19 5.63
C SER A 146 -8.10 4.23 6.78
N PHE A 147 -6.96 4.31 7.47
CA PHE A 147 -6.71 3.54 8.69
C PHE A 147 -7.76 3.83 9.76
N ASP A 148 -8.12 5.10 9.99
CA ASP A 148 -9.12 5.48 10.98
C ASP A 148 -10.52 4.93 10.64
N ARG A 149 -10.89 4.95 9.35
CA ARG A 149 -12.13 4.32 8.87
C ARG A 149 -12.14 2.80 9.08
N ILE A 150 -11.04 2.11 8.74
CA ILE A 150 -10.90 0.66 8.99
C ILE A 150 -11.01 0.40 10.49
N ARG A 151 -10.33 1.18 11.33
CA ARG A 151 -10.40 1.06 12.79
C ARG A 151 -11.82 1.22 13.33
N GLY A 152 -12.62 2.10 12.72
CA GLY A 152 -14.01 2.34 13.11
C GLY A 152 -15.00 1.28 12.65
N GLU A 153 -14.86 0.78 11.41
CA GLU A 153 -15.85 -0.09 10.77
C GLU A 153 -15.43 -1.57 10.73
N PHE A 154 -14.13 -1.86 10.67
CA PHE A 154 -13.54 -3.21 10.55
C PHE A 154 -12.34 -3.40 11.50
N PRO A 155 -12.50 -3.20 12.82
CA PRO A 155 -11.39 -3.23 13.77
C PRO A 155 -10.64 -4.57 13.81
N GLU A 156 -11.30 -5.68 13.50
CA GLU A 156 -10.70 -7.01 13.38
C GLU A 156 -9.65 -7.11 12.26
N ALA A 157 -9.77 -6.29 11.21
CA ALA A 157 -8.81 -6.29 10.11
C ALA A 157 -7.44 -5.68 10.48
N LEU A 158 -7.35 -5.03 11.65
CA LEU A 158 -6.13 -4.42 12.17
C LEU A 158 -5.43 -5.27 13.25
N GLN A 159 -6.03 -6.39 13.65
CA GLN A 159 -5.44 -7.30 14.64
C GLN A 159 -4.32 -8.12 13.99
N GLU A 160 -3.22 -8.31 14.73
CA GLU A 160 -2.05 -9.11 14.31
C GLU A 160 -2.22 -10.60 14.61
#